data_AF-A0A930VZR8-F1
#
_entry.id   AF-A0A930VZR8-F1
#
_cell.length_a   1.000
_cell.length_b   1.000
_cell.length_c   1.000
_cell.angle_alpha   90.00
_cell.angle_beta   90.00
_cell.angle_gamma   90.00
#
_symmetry.space_group_name_H-M   'P 1'
#
loop_
_entity.id
_entity.type
_entity.pdbx_description
1 polymer ?
#
loop_
_entity_poly.entity_id
_entity_poly.type
_entity_poly.pdbx_seq_one_letter_code
_entity_poly.pdbx_strand_id
1 'polypeptide(L)'
;HDLSLGEEVDASTWAIMVDEGYELGDRTLYLRLPNFHGNDVRQLQERLNILGFSCGKVDGHYGVHTEAAVKLFQESVGELADGMAFQDTLDAIERLRHVWSGKQAKGPHPQGPMGFARAANVLETTCIAITGEDPISRNVAARVYNLSKATTEASGMTMIDRADSPTDAATILVLTTDYAPSMPARGQVGIGSVSMEENESLPARLRTAIESADATGSPIKIVLPEGTNVDGSFTTADAQTLAVLVLDAICGAFASLS
;
A
#
# COMPACT_ATOMS: atom_id res chain seq x y z
N HIS A 1 -26.26 7.61 -10.85
CA HIS A 1 -25.82 6.66 -11.89
C HIS A 1 -25.49 7.32 -13.23
N ASP A 2 -25.61 8.65 -13.39
CA ASP A 2 -25.15 9.38 -14.60
C ASP A 2 -25.68 8.83 -15.95
N LEU A 3 -26.84 8.15 -15.91
CA LEU A 3 -27.48 7.59 -17.07
C LEU A 3 -28.26 8.69 -17.82
N SER A 4 -28.17 8.67 -19.14
CA SER A 4 -29.06 9.45 -20.01
C SER A 4 -30.50 8.97 -19.83
N LEU A 5 -31.43 9.90 -19.58
CA LEU A 5 -32.86 9.60 -19.53
C LEU A 5 -33.33 9.08 -20.90
N GLY A 6 -33.80 7.83 -20.93
CA GLY A 6 -34.40 7.19 -22.10
C GLY A 6 -35.75 6.54 -21.75
N GLU A 7 -36.59 6.28 -22.74
CA GLU A 7 -37.90 5.64 -22.56
C GLU A 7 -37.83 4.10 -22.46
N GLU A 8 -36.67 3.50 -22.74
CA GLU A 8 -36.44 2.05 -22.72
C GLU A 8 -35.44 1.63 -21.65
N VAL A 9 -35.70 0.49 -20.99
CA VAL A 9 -34.75 -0.16 -20.07
C VAL A 9 -33.74 -0.96 -20.89
N ASP A 10 -32.64 -0.32 -21.25
CA ASP A 10 -31.53 -0.96 -21.96
C ASP A 10 -30.72 -1.92 -21.06
N ALA A 11 -29.79 -2.66 -21.65
CA ALA A 11 -28.96 -3.63 -20.93
C ALA A 11 -28.13 -2.99 -19.79
N SER A 12 -27.73 -1.73 -19.96
CA SER A 12 -26.98 -0.98 -18.95
C SER A 12 -27.85 -0.59 -17.75
N THR A 13 -29.09 -0.19 -18.01
CA THR A 13 -30.10 0.11 -16.97
C THR A 13 -30.48 -1.15 -16.20
N TRP A 14 -30.66 -2.28 -16.90
CA TRP A 14 -30.89 -3.58 -16.27
C TRP A 14 -29.72 -4.02 -15.38
N ALA A 15 -28.47 -3.87 -15.83
CA ALA A 15 -27.29 -4.21 -15.05
C ALA A 15 -27.22 -3.42 -13.74
N ILE A 16 -27.46 -2.10 -13.79
CA ILE A 16 -27.48 -1.25 -12.61
C ILE A 16 -28.62 -1.63 -11.65
N MET A 17 -29.80 -1.94 -12.16
CA MET A 17 -30.90 -2.43 -11.31
C MET A 17 -30.55 -3.74 -10.60
N VAL A 18 -29.89 -4.65 -11.30
CA VAL A 18 -29.43 -5.91 -10.70
C VAL A 18 -28.33 -5.65 -9.67
N ASP A 19 -27.37 -4.76 -9.96
CA ASP A 19 -26.31 -4.35 -9.05
C ASP A 19 -26.85 -3.76 -7.74
N GLU A 20 -27.85 -2.88 -7.84
CA GLU A 20 -28.51 -2.26 -6.69
C GLU A 20 -29.41 -3.26 -5.93
N GLY A 21 -29.73 -4.41 -6.52
CA GLY A 21 -30.51 -5.47 -5.89
C GLY A 21 -29.70 -6.41 -4.98
N TYR A 22 -28.36 -6.35 -5.02
CA TYR A 22 -27.51 -7.18 -4.16
C TYR A 22 -27.32 -6.57 -2.77
N GLU A 23 -27.49 -7.37 -1.74
CA GLU A 23 -27.22 -7.03 -0.34
C GLU A 23 -25.98 -7.77 0.17
N LEU A 24 -25.26 -7.14 1.12
CA LEU A 24 -24.07 -7.77 1.69
C LEU A 24 -24.47 -9.04 2.46
N GLY A 25 -23.97 -10.19 2.00
CA GLY A 25 -24.34 -11.52 2.50
C GLY A 25 -25.05 -12.40 1.47
N ASP A 26 -25.52 -11.84 0.36
CA ASP A 26 -26.20 -12.61 -0.69
C ASP A 26 -25.25 -13.59 -1.43
N ARG A 27 -23.95 -13.29 -1.45
CA ARG A 27 -22.94 -14.08 -2.16
C ARG A 27 -21.57 -13.93 -1.52
N THR A 28 -20.74 -14.97 -1.66
CA THR A 28 -19.31 -14.91 -1.33
C THR A 28 -18.60 -13.98 -2.30
N LEU A 29 -17.96 -12.95 -1.76
CA LEU A 29 -17.21 -11.97 -2.53
C LEU A 29 -15.71 -12.29 -2.48
N TYR A 30 -15.08 -12.36 -3.65
CA TYR A 30 -13.65 -12.64 -3.80
C TYR A 30 -13.13 -12.05 -5.11
N LEU A 31 -11.82 -11.89 -5.23
CA LEU A 31 -11.21 -11.37 -6.45
C LEU A 31 -11.39 -12.36 -7.61
N ARG A 32 -12.03 -11.93 -8.69
CA ARG A 32 -12.23 -12.71 -9.91
C ARG A 32 -12.36 -11.82 -11.14
N LEU A 33 -12.27 -12.39 -12.33
CA LEU A 33 -12.50 -11.69 -13.60
C LEU A 33 -13.72 -12.27 -14.33
N PRO A 34 -14.71 -11.45 -14.74
CA PRO A 34 -14.88 -10.05 -14.39
C PRO A 34 -15.18 -9.85 -12.89
N ASN A 35 -14.74 -8.73 -12.33
CA ASN A 35 -14.91 -8.41 -10.91
C ASN A 35 -16.38 -8.51 -10.50
N PHE A 36 -16.62 -8.92 -9.25
CA PHE A 36 -17.93 -8.65 -8.66
C PHE A 36 -18.16 -7.15 -8.60
N HIS A 37 -19.39 -6.76 -8.88
CA HIS A 37 -19.85 -5.40 -8.80
C HIS A 37 -21.28 -5.40 -8.27
N GLY A 38 -21.64 -4.34 -7.54
CA GLY A 38 -22.96 -4.25 -6.91
C GLY A 38 -22.96 -3.45 -5.61
N ASN A 39 -24.16 -3.27 -5.09
CA ASN A 39 -24.41 -2.61 -3.81
C ASN A 39 -23.82 -3.40 -2.63
N ASP A 40 -23.82 -4.74 -2.69
CA ASP A 40 -23.15 -5.60 -1.71
C ASP A 40 -21.65 -5.29 -1.58
N VAL A 41 -20.95 -5.12 -2.71
CA VAL A 41 -19.53 -4.74 -2.72
C VAL A 41 -19.35 -3.32 -2.17
N ARG A 42 -20.24 -2.38 -2.51
CA ARG A 42 -20.23 -1.01 -1.99
C ARG A 42 -20.34 -1.01 -0.46
N GLN A 43 -21.28 -1.77 0.08
CA GLN A 43 -21.47 -1.94 1.52
C GLN A 43 -20.24 -2.54 2.19
N LEU A 44 -19.63 -3.56 1.59
CA LEU A 44 -18.39 -4.15 2.11
C LEU A 44 -17.28 -3.11 2.18
N GLN A 45 -17.04 -2.39 1.08
CA GLN A 45 -16.02 -1.35 0.98
C GLN A 45 -16.25 -0.24 2.01
N GLU A 46 -17.49 0.24 2.19
CA GLU A 46 -17.83 1.26 3.19
C GLU A 46 -17.52 0.79 4.62
N ARG A 47 -17.94 -0.43 4.97
CA ARG A 47 -17.73 -0.99 6.31
C ARG A 47 -16.24 -1.16 6.60
N LEU A 48 -15.49 -1.79 5.69
CA LEU A 48 -14.04 -1.98 5.84
C LEU A 48 -13.31 -0.64 5.96
N ASN A 49 -13.64 0.32 5.10
CA ASN A 49 -13.09 1.67 5.14
C ASN A 49 -13.34 2.37 6.49
N ILE A 50 -14.55 2.29 7.05
CA ILE A 50 -14.88 2.86 8.37
C ILE A 50 -14.13 2.13 9.50
N LEU A 51 -13.93 0.82 9.36
CA LEU A 51 -13.17 0.00 10.30
C LEU A 51 -11.64 0.22 10.19
N GLY A 52 -11.17 1.01 9.23
CA GLY A 52 -9.76 1.34 9.03
C GLY A 52 -9.02 0.44 8.03
N PHE A 53 -9.73 -0.47 7.36
CA PHE A 53 -9.20 -1.34 6.32
C PHE A 53 -9.49 -0.72 4.95
N SER A 54 -8.50 0.01 4.42
CA SER A 54 -8.69 0.84 3.23
C SER A 54 -8.92 0.02 1.95
N CYS A 55 -10.13 0.07 1.41
CA CYS A 55 -10.46 -0.44 0.07
C CYS A 55 -10.20 0.59 -1.04
N GLY A 56 -9.82 1.83 -0.70
CA GLY A 56 -9.79 2.95 -1.62
C GLY A 56 -11.18 3.58 -1.82
N LYS A 57 -11.45 4.09 -3.03
CA LYS A 57 -12.76 4.68 -3.35
C LYS A 57 -13.84 3.59 -3.30
N VAL A 58 -14.97 3.90 -2.66
CA VAL A 58 -16.15 3.05 -2.68
C VAL A 58 -16.78 3.14 -4.08
N ASP A 59 -16.34 2.27 -4.98
CA ASP A 59 -16.74 2.19 -6.38
C ASP A 59 -17.67 1.01 -6.70
N GLY A 60 -17.96 0.18 -5.68
CA GLY A 60 -18.81 -0.99 -5.81
C GLY A 60 -18.18 -2.11 -6.62
N HIS A 61 -16.85 -2.13 -6.83
CA HIS A 61 -16.15 -3.19 -7.56
C HIS A 61 -15.17 -3.95 -6.64
N TYR A 62 -15.27 -5.29 -6.67
CA TYR A 62 -14.39 -6.14 -5.86
C TYR A 62 -13.07 -6.33 -6.61
N GLY A 63 -12.22 -5.31 -6.52
CA GLY A 63 -10.87 -5.31 -7.05
C GLY A 63 -9.83 -5.70 -6.01
N VAL A 64 -8.58 -5.69 -6.45
CA VAL A 64 -7.38 -6.01 -5.64
C VAL A 64 -7.27 -5.22 -4.33
N HIS A 65 -7.76 -3.98 -4.25
CA HIS A 65 -7.77 -3.19 -3.02
C HIS A 65 -8.79 -3.69 -2.00
N THR A 66 -9.97 -4.09 -2.48
CA THR A 66 -11.00 -4.68 -1.65
C THR A 66 -10.50 -6.03 -1.11
N GLU A 67 -9.84 -6.84 -1.94
CA GLU A 67 -9.22 -8.10 -1.52
C GLU A 67 -8.16 -7.87 -0.43
N ALA A 68 -7.24 -6.92 -0.63
CA ALA A 68 -6.21 -6.59 0.36
C ALA A 68 -6.79 -6.11 1.69
N ALA A 69 -7.83 -5.26 1.64
CA ALA A 69 -8.54 -4.80 2.83
C ALA A 69 -9.24 -5.95 3.58
N VAL A 70 -9.82 -6.91 2.84
CA VAL A 70 -10.44 -8.11 3.42
C VAL A 70 -9.37 -8.99 4.09
N LYS A 71 -8.20 -9.20 3.47
CA LYS A 71 -7.10 -9.96 4.07
C LYS A 71 -6.63 -9.35 5.39
N LEU A 72 -6.39 -8.03 5.39
CA LEU A 72 -6.00 -7.30 6.61
C LEU A 72 -7.07 -7.38 7.70
N PHE A 73 -8.35 -7.29 7.32
CA PHE A 73 -9.45 -7.45 8.26
C PHE A 73 -9.49 -8.86 8.85
N GLN A 74 -9.40 -9.90 8.01
CA GLN A 74 -9.37 -11.31 8.41
C GLN A 74 -8.21 -11.59 9.38
N GLU A 75 -7.01 -11.09 9.06
CA GLU A 75 -5.85 -11.12 9.96
C GLU A 75 -6.15 -10.48 11.33
N SER A 76 -6.80 -9.30 11.33
CA SER A 76 -7.11 -8.57 12.56
C SER A 76 -8.10 -9.28 13.49
N VAL A 77 -8.97 -10.14 12.94
CA VAL A 77 -9.96 -10.90 13.71
C VAL A 77 -9.55 -12.36 13.95
N GLY A 78 -8.35 -12.76 13.51
CA GLY A 78 -7.82 -14.12 13.68
C GLY A 78 -8.40 -15.15 12.72
N GLU A 79 -8.95 -14.72 11.59
CA GLU A 79 -9.40 -15.58 10.49
C GLU A 79 -8.25 -15.89 9.51
N LEU A 80 -8.46 -16.88 8.63
CA LEU A 80 -7.54 -17.13 7.51
C LEU A 80 -7.65 -15.97 6.52
N ALA A 81 -6.56 -15.24 6.30
CA ALA A 81 -6.51 -14.11 5.37
C ALA A 81 -6.39 -14.53 3.90
N ASP A 82 -7.43 -15.17 3.39
CA ASP A 82 -7.54 -15.62 2.00
C ASP A 82 -8.09 -14.54 1.04
N GLY A 83 -8.64 -13.44 1.58
CA GLY A 83 -9.25 -12.38 0.79
C GLY A 83 -10.63 -12.75 0.24
N MET A 84 -11.26 -13.79 0.76
CA MET A 84 -12.62 -14.21 0.40
C MET A 84 -13.58 -13.83 1.52
N ALA A 85 -14.50 -12.91 1.26
CA ALA A 85 -15.53 -12.53 2.22
C ALA A 85 -16.65 -13.60 2.25
N PHE A 86 -16.38 -14.68 2.97
CA PHE A 86 -17.38 -15.68 3.37
C PHE A 86 -18.28 -15.15 4.48
N GLN A 87 -19.31 -15.92 4.81
CA GLN A 87 -20.27 -15.56 5.85
C GLN A 87 -19.60 -15.28 7.19
N ASP A 88 -18.54 -16.02 7.56
CA ASP A 88 -17.81 -15.81 8.81
C ASP A 88 -17.16 -14.41 8.86
N THR A 89 -16.50 -14.00 7.77
CA THR A 89 -15.90 -12.67 7.63
C THR A 89 -16.97 -11.57 7.68
N LEU A 90 -18.13 -11.79 7.05
CA LEU A 90 -19.25 -10.83 7.08
C LEU A 90 -19.87 -10.73 8.48
N ASP A 91 -20.03 -11.86 9.18
CA ASP A 91 -20.49 -11.90 10.56
C ASP A 91 -19.50 -11.19 11.49
N ALA A 92 -18.20 -11.32 11.25
CA ALA A 92 -17.17 -10.58 11.99
C ALA A 92 -17.29 -9.06 11.78
N ILE A 93 -17.55 -8.60 10.55
CA ILE A 93 -17.82 -7.18 10.25
C ILE A 93 -19.10 -6.71 10.97
N GLU A 94 -20.14 -7.55 11.00
CA GLU A 94 -21.42 -7.23 11.64
C GLU A 94 -21.31 -7.18 13.17
N ARG A 95 -20.46 -7.99 13.79
CA ARG A 95 -20.14 -7.87 15.24
C ARG A 95 -19.57 -6.49 15.58
N LEU A 96 -18.89 -5.84 14.63
CA LEU A 96 -18.38 -4.49 14.75
C LEU A 96 -19.37 -3.40 14.30
N ARG A 97 -20.66 -3.73 14.13
CA ARG A 97 -21.72 -2.77 13.74
C ARG A 97 -21.77 -1.52 14.61
N HIS A 98 -21.52 -1.64 15.91
CA HIS A 98 -21.48 -0.48 16.82
C HIS A 98 -20.36 0.54 16.48
N VAL A 99 -19.33 0.12 15.74
CA VAL A 99 -18.22 0.98 15.29
C VAL A 99 -18.58 1.71 14.00
N TRP A 100 -19.22 1.04 13.04
CA TRP A 100 -19.49 1.59 11.71
C TRP A 100 -20.91 2.12 11.48
N SER A 101 -21.91 1.66 12.23
CA SER A 101 -23.30 2.08 12.05
C SER A 101 -23.51 3.56 12.35
N GLY A 102 -24.19 4.26 11.44
CA GLY A 102 -24.53 5.69 11.57
C GLY A 102 -23.36 6.66 11.33
N LYS A 103 -22.15 6.16 11.00
CA LYS A 103 -21.01 6.99 10.61
C LYS A 103 -20.91 7.03 9.09
N GLN A 104 -20.80 8.23 8.53
CA GLN A 104 -20.38 8.37 7.14
C GLN A 104 -18.86 8.13 7.06
N ALA A 105 -18.42 7.46 6.00
CA ALA A 105 -17.03 7.43 5.58
C ALA A 105 -16.58 8.84 5.11
N LYS A 106 -16.55 9.81 6.03
CA LYS A 106 -16.21 11.22 5.76
C LYS A 106 -14.80 11.50 6.27
N GLY A 107 -13.86 11.55 5.33
CA GLY A 107 -12.49 11.97 5.56
C GLY A 107 -11.52 11.23 4.64
N PRO A 108 -10.32 11.76 4.36
CA PRO A 108 -9.29 10.98 3.70
C PRO A 108 -8.94 9.81 4.62
N HIS A 109 -9.19 8.59 4.16
CA HIS A 109 -8.95 7.41 4.98
C HIS A 109 -7.43 7.25 5.17
N PRO A 110 -6.95 6.89 6.37
CA PRO A 110 -5.55 6.48 6.54
C PRO A 110 -5.26 5.41 5.49
N GLN A 111 -4.26 5.66 4.67
CA GLN A 111 -3.95 4.82 3.53
C GLN A 111 -3.41 3.49 4.07
N GLY A 112 -4.29 2.47 4.11
CA GLY A 112 -3.85 1.09 3.94
C GLY A 112 -3.08 0.94 2.61
N PRO A 113 -2.51 -0.24 2.32
CA PRO A 113 -1.63 -0.48 1.18
C PRO A 113 -2.17 0.22 -0.06
N MET A 114 -1.36 1.10 -0.61
CA MET A 114 -1.84 2.11 -1.55
C MET A 114 -2.44 1.45 -2.77
N GLY A 115 -3.54 2.00 -3.30
CA GLY A 115 -4.12 1.42 -4.50
C GLY A 115 -3.25 1.59 -5.75
N PHE A 116 -3.18 0.57 -6.62
CA PHE A 116 -2.31 0.52 -7.81
C PHE A 116 -2.38 1.77 -8.68
N ALA A 117 -3.57 2.33 -8.90
CA ALA A 117 -3.73 3.57 -9.69
C ALA A 117 -3.10 4.80 -9.01
N ARG A 118 -3.15 4.87 -7.68
CA ARG A 118 -2.51 5.94 -6.91
C ARG A 118 -1.00 5.72 -6.81
N ALA A 119 -0.58 4.47 -6.61
CA ALA A 119 0.84 4.09 -6.59
C ALA A 119 1.49 4.41 -7.94
N ALA A 120 0.83 4.11 -9.06
CA ALA A 120 1.29 4.47 -10.40
C ALA A 120 1.48 5.99 -10.55
N ASN A 121 0.48 6.80 -10.18
CA ASN A 121 0.58 8.26 -10.25
C ASN A 121 1.73 8.82 -9.37
N VAL A 122 1.92 8.28 -8.17
CA VAL A 122 3.05 8.66 -7.31
C VAL A 122 4.36 8.27 -7.97
N LEU A 123 4.49 7.04 -8.44
CA LEU A 123 5.72 6.57 -9.08
C LEU A 123 6.06 7.31 -10.37
N GLU A 124 5.07 7.76 -11.14
CA GLU A 124 5.28 8.57 -12.36
C GLU A 124 5.72 10.00 -12.06
N THR A 125 5.30 10.55 -10.93
CA THR A 125 5.60 11.94 -10.55
C THR A 125 6.82 12.08 -9.66
N THR A 126 7.28 10.99 -9.04
CA THR A 126 8.41 11.02 -8.11
C THR A 126 9.71 10.52 -8.76
N CYS A 127 10.77 11.33 -8.69
CA CYS A 127 12.10 10.96 -9.16
C CYS A 127 12.97 10.47 -7.99
N ILE A 128 13.02 9.15 -7.80
CA ILE A 128 13.73 8.51 -6.68
C ILE A 128 14.86 7.64 -7.23
N ALA A 129 16.02 7.68 -6.59
CA ALA A 129 17.07 6.68 -6.79
C ALA A 129 17.10 5.72 -5.60
N ILE A 130 17.22 4.42 -5.86
CA ILE A 130 17.27 3.39 -4.82
C ILE A 130 18.54 2.53 -4.96
N THR A 131 19.14 2.18 -3.82
CA THR A 131 20.30 1.28 -3.73
C THR A 131 20.31 0.48 -2.42
N GLY A 132 21.22 -0.48 -2.30
CA GLY A 132 21.44 -1.27 -1.08
C GLY A 132 22.91 -1.35 -0.68
N GLU A 133 23.22 -1.26 0.62
CA GLU A 133 24.61 -1.28 1.12
C GLU A 133 25.19 -2.70 1.18
N ASP A 134 24.36 -3.69 1.44
CA ASP A 134 24.73 -5.09 1.65
C ASP A 134 24.00 -6.03 0.65
N PRO A 135 24.40 -7.31 0.52
CA PRO A 135 23.77 -8.23 -0.45
C PRO A 135 22.28 -8.45 -0.24
N ILE A 136 21.79 -8.43 1.00
CA ILE A 136 20.37 -8.61 1.34
C ILE A 136 19.60 -7.36 0.93
N SER A 137 20.03 -6.18 1.37
CA SER A 137 19.37 -4.92 1.04
C SER A 137 19.42 -4.60 -0.46
N ARG A 138 20.48 -4.99 -1.19
CA ARG A 138 20.52 -4.90 -2.66
C ARG A 138 19.48 -5.81 -3.32
N ASN A 139 19.26 -7.02 -2.78
CA ASN A 139 18.22 -7.91 -3.30
C ASN A 139 16.83 -7.28 -3.14
N VAL A 140 16.55 -6.71 -1.97
CA VAL A 140 15.29 -6.02 -1.69
C VAL A 140 15.15 -4.78 -2.58
N ALA A 141 16.16 -3.93 -2.69
CA ALA A 141 16.15 -2.74 -3.54
C ALA A 141 15.86 -3.09 -5.01
N ALA A 142 16.46 -4.17 -5.52
CA ALA A 142 16.20 -4.64 -6.87
C ALA A 142 14.74 -5.06 -7.08
N ARG A 143 14.14 -5.69 -6.09
CA ARG A 143 12.71 -6.08 -6.12
C ARG A 143 11.79 -4.87 -6.03
N VAL A 144 12.09 -3.90 -5.17
CA VAL A 144 11.36 -2.62 -5.07
C VAL A 144 11.36 -1.92 -6.43
N TYR A 145 12.52 -1.85 -7.08
CA TYR A 145 12.65 -1.32 -8.44
C TYR A 145 11.78 -2.06 -9.45
N ASN A 146 11.87 -3.39 -9.51
CA ASN A 146 11.09 -4.20 -10.44
C ASN A 146 9.57 -4.07 -10.19
N LEU A 147 9.13 -4.04 -8.94
CA LEU A 147 7.72 -3.82 -8.57
C LEU A 147 7.23 -2.44 -9.03
N SER A 148 8.04 -1.39 -8.89
CA SER A 148 7.68 -0.07 -9.39
C SER A 148 7.48 -0.04 -10.91
N LYS A 149 8.39 -0.69 -11.65
CA LYS A 149 8.32 -0.79 -13.11
C LYS A 149 7.17 -1.66 -13.58
N ALA A 150 6.82 -2.70 -12.81
CA ALA A 150 5.63 -3.51 -13.06
C ALA A 150 4.32 -2.78 -12.76
N THR A 151 4.35 -1.79 -11.85
CA THR A 151 3.19 -0.96 -11.52
C THR A 151 2.91 0.07 -12.62
N THR A 152 3.96 0.70 -13.17
CA THR A 152 3.88 1.60 -14.32
C THR A 152 5.24 1.66 -15.04
N GLU A 153 5.21 1.54 -16.37
CA GLU A 153 6.42 1.64 -17.20
C GLU A 153 7.09 3.02 -17.06
N ALA A 154 6.29 4.06 -16.78
CA ALA A 154 6.71 5.44 -16.62
C ALA A 154 7.22 5.78 -15.21
N SER A 155 7.42 4.77 -14.33
CA SER A 155 7.98 4.99 -12.99
C SER A 155 9.29 5.78 -13.05
N GLY A 156 9.36 6.90 -12.33
CA GLY A 156 10.54 7.74 -12.16
C GLY A 156 11.58 7.17 -11.21
N MET A 157 11.37 5.95 -10.71
CA MET A 157 12.35 5.27 -9.87
C MET A 157 13.51 4.71 -10.69
N THR A 158 14.73 4.93 -10.19
CA THR A 158 15.99 4.51 -10.81
C THR A 158 16.81 3.68 -9.83
N MET A 159 17.55 2.70 -10.33
CA MET A 159 18.48 1.93 -9.53
C MET A 159 19.89 2.48 -9.73
N ILE A 160 20.62 2.68 -8.64
CA ILE A 160 22.01 3.14 -8.65
C ILE A 160 22.91 2.17 -7.90
N ASP A 161 24.19 2.12 -8.28
CA ASP A 161 25.15 1.18 -7.70
C ASP A 161 25.50 1.53 -6.25
N ARG A 162 25.60 2.83 -5.94
CA ARG A 162 26.01 3.37 -4.64
C ARG A 162 25.33 4.71 -4.37
N ALA A 163 25.19 5.07 -3.09
CA ALA A 163 24.55 6.33 -2.67
C ALA A 163 25.24 7.61 -3.20
N ASP A 164 26.52 7.55 -3.55
CA ASP A 164 27.33 8.64 -4.12
C ASP A 164 27.36 8.63 -5.65
N SER A 165 26.61 7.73 -6.29
CA SER A 165 26.53 7.67 -7.76
C SER A 165 25.80 8.89 -8.31
N PRO A 166 26.26 9.47 -9.44
CA PRO A 166 25.57 10.58 -10.07
C PRO A 166 24.17 10.15 -10.49
N THR A 167 23.16 10.94 -10.10
CA THR A 167 21.76 10.70 -10.42
C THR A 167 21.02 12.02 -10.52
N ASP A 168 20.03 12.08 -11.41
CA ASP A 168 19.12 13.22 -11.55
C ASP A 168 17.90 13.10 -10.61
N ALA A 169 17.86 12.05 -9.78
CA ALA A 169 16.80 11.84 -8.80
C ALA A 169 16.82 12.93 -7.73
N ALA A 170 15.62 13.39 -7.34
CA ALA A 170 15.45 14.38 -6.28
C ALA A 170 15.76 13.78 -4.89
N THR A 171 15.50 12.49 -4.71
CA THR A 171 15.71 11.78 -3.43
C THR A 171 16.49 10.48 -3.66
N ILE A 172 17.46 10.21 -2.78
CA ILE A 172 18.24 8.96 -2.79
C ILE A 172 17.85 8.14 -1.55
N LEU A 173 17.33 6.92 -1.78
CA LEU A 173 17.00 5.95 -0.75
C LEU A 173 18.04 4.83 -0.71
N VAL A 174 18.56 4.57 0.48
CA VAL A 174 19.60 3.57 0.74
C VAL A 174 19.06 2.52 1.69
N LEU A 175 18.84 1.31 1.19
CA LEU A 175 18.45 0.18 2.04
C LEU A 175 19.70 -0.40 2.72
N THR A 176 19.57 -0.78 3.99
CA THR A 176 20.66 -1.41 4.74
C THR A 176 20.09 -2.38 5.78
N THR A 177 20.80 -3.45 6.07
CA THR A 177 20.50 -4.30 7.25
C THR A 177 21.29 -3.87 8.49
N ASP A 178 22.21 -2.90 8.36
CA ASP A 178 23.03 -2.45 9.48
C ASP A 178 22.30 -1.38 10.30
N TYR A 179 22.05 -1.70 11.58
CA TYR A 179 21.55 -0.76 12.57
C TYR A 179 22.71 0.09 13.11
N ALA A 180 23.41 0.81 12.24
CA ALA A 180 24.40 1.77 12.70
C ALA A 180 23.66 3.08 13.04
N PRO A 181 23.62 3.53 14.32
CA PRO A 181 23.17 4.88 14.62
C PRO A 181 24.11 5.84 13.90
N SER A 182 23.58 6.58 12.93
CA SER A 182 24.35 7.57 12.19
C SER A 182 24.71 8.73 13.11
N MET A 183 25.74 8.55 13.94
CA MET A 183 26.48 9.67 14.49
C MET A 183 27.38 10.16 13.36
N PRO A 184 27.11 11.33 12.73
CA PRO A 184 27.99 11.83 11.71
C PRO A 184 29.37 12.06 12.31
N ALA A 185 30.42 11.58 11.63
CA ALA A 185 31.78 12.01 11.94
C ALA A 185 31.84 13.55 11.82
N ARG A 186 32.66 14.22 12.65
CA ARG A 186 32.77 15.69 12.67
C ARG A 186 32.90 16.25 11.25
N GLY A 187 31.87 16.99 10.81
CA GLY A 187 31.83 17.66 9.50
C GLY A 187 31.07 16.94 8.39
N GLN A 188 30.47 15.76 8.63
CA GLN A 188 29.55 15.11 7.69
C GLN A 188 28.09 15.48 7.96
N VAL A 189 27.32 15.65 6.89
CA VAL A 189 25.87 15.85 6.95
C VAL A 189 25.23 14.55 7.45
N GLY A 190 24.39 14.65 8.48
CA GLY A 190 23.74 13.50 9.10
C GLY A 190 22.80 12.81 8.12
N ILE A 191 22.97 11.51 7.96
CA ILE A 191 22.08 10.66 7.17
C ILE A 191 20.76 10.52 7.94
N GLY A 192 19.63 10.87 7.33
CA GLY A 192 18.33 10.56 7.94
C GLY A 192 18.10 9.05 7.91
N SER A 193 18.04 8.40 9.06
CA SER A 193 17.81 6.95 9.17
C SER A 193 16.39 6.64 9.64
N VAL A 194 15.70 5.73 8.94
CA VAL A 194 14.37 5.23 9.27
C VAL A 194 14.43 3.72 9.42
N SER A 195 14.02 3.17 10.57
CA SER A 195 13.98 1.72 10.79
C SER A 195 12.59 1.14 10.49
N MET A 196 12.53 -0.06 9.91
CA MET A 196 11.27 -0.79 9.71
C MET A 196 10.75 -1.48 10.98
N GLU A 197 11.56 -1.61 12.05
CA GLU A 197 11.21 -2.37 13.27
C GLU A 197 10.43 -1.58 14.33
N GLU A 198 10.28 -0.26 14.18
CA GLU A 198 9.64 0.57 15.20
C GLU A 198 8.11 0.57 15.09
N ASN A 199 7.44 0.74 16.24
CA ASN A 199 5.99 0.63 16.42
C ASN A 199 5.16 1.77 15.78
N GLU A 200 5.79 2.66 15.02
CA GLU A 200 5.17 3.77 14.27
C GLU A 200 5.16 3.48 12.76
N SER A 201 4.19 4.05 12.03
CA SER A 201 4.05 3.74 10.61
C SER A 201 5.24 4.25 9.78
N LEU A 202 5.93 3.32 9.11
CA LEU A 202 7.05 3.57 8.20
C LEU A 202 6.83 4.71 7.19
N PRO A 203 5.63 4.88 6.56
CA PRO A 203 5.40 5.98 5.62
C PRO A 203 5.50 7.37 6.26
N ALA A 204 5.04 7.54 7.50
CA ALA A 204 5.06 8.85 8.17
C ALA A 204 6.49 9.26 8.52
N ARG A 205 7.30 8.31 9.00
CA ARG A 205 8.71 8.55 9.32
C ARG A 205 9.55 8.80 8.08
N LEU A 206 9.29 8.04 7.01
CA LEU A 206 9.94 8.25 5.73
C LEU A 206 9.63 9.65 5.18
N ARG A 207 8.39 10.13 5.30
CA ARG A 207 8.03 11.50 4.93
C ARG A 207 8.85 12.55 5.69
N THR A 208 8.90 12.46 7.01
CA THR A 208 9.70 13.39 7.84
C THR A 208 11.18 13.36 7.43
N ALA A 209 11.71 12.17 7.10
CA ALA A 209 13.08 12.03 6.62
C ALA A 209 13.28 12.67 5.23
N ILE A 210 12.31 12.56 4.32
CA ILE A 210 12.34 13.21 3.00
C ILE A 210 12.32 14.73 3.14
N GLU A 211 11.40 15.28 3.93
CA GLU A 211 11.31 16.73 4.18
C GLU A 211 12.62 17.29 4.78
N SER A 212 13.27 16.52 5.66
CA SER A 212 14.57 16.87 6.23
C SER A 212 15.72 16.71 5.21
N ALA A 213 15.65 15.73 4.33
CA ALA A 213 16.66 15.47 3.32
C ALA A 213 16.63 16.50 2.18
N ASP A 214 15.46 16.97 1.77
CA ASP A 214 15.29 18.01 0.75
C ASP A 214 16.01 19.32 1.14
N ALA A 215 16.06 19.64 2.44
CA ALA A 215 16.79 20.79 2.94
C ALA A 215 18.32 20.64 2.86
N THR A 216 18.83 19.41 2.76
CA THR A 216 20.26 19.07 2.92
C THR A 216 20.88 18.32 1.74
N GLY A 217 20.07 17.85 0.77
CA GLY A 217 20.49 17.02 -0.36
C GLY A 217 21.07 15.66 0.04
N SER A 218 20.76 15.17 1.25
CA SER A 218 21.39 13.97 1.81
C SER A 218 20.61 12.69 1.52
N PRO A 219 21.29 11.54 1.30
CA PRO A 219 20.62 10.26 1.18
C PRO A 219 19.88 9.89 2.46
N ILE A 220 18.79 9.14 2.31
CA ILE A 220 17.97 8.63 3.40
C ILE A 220 18.22 7.13 3.54
N LYS A 221 18.54 6.68 4.75
CA LYS A 221 18.71 5.25 5.04
C LYS A 221 17.42 4.63 5.53
N ILE A 222 17.06 3.48 4.96
CA ILE A 222 15.97 2.63 5.44
C ILE A 222 16.61 1.34 5.97
N VAL A 223 16.51 1.15 7.29
CA VAL A 223 17.04 -0.05 7.96
C VAL A 223 15.97 -1.14 7.87
N LEU A 224 16.30 -2.19 7.12
CA LEU A 224 15.49 -3.39 6.99
C LEU A 224 15.58 -4.19 8.30
N PRO A 225 14.52 -4.90 8.71
CA PRO A 225 14.58 -5.72 9.91
C PRO A 225 15.61 -6.83 9.72
N GLU A 226 16.36 -7.18 10.77
CA GLU A 226 17.25 -8.34 10.71
C GLU A 226 16.39 -9.60 10.47
N GLY A 227 16.75 -10.42 9.47
CA GLY A 227 15.90 -11.51 9.00
C GLY A 227 15.50 -12.49 10.11
N THR A 228 14.25 -12.43 10.56
CA THR A 228 13.68 -13.35 11.55
C THR A 228 13.23 -14.65 10.90
N ASN A 229 14.17 -15.59 10.78
CA ASN A 229 13.86 -17.01 10.93
C ASN A 229 14.73 -17.56 12.06
N VAL A 230 14.22 -18.54 12.81
CA VAL A 230 14.90 -19.15 13.97
C VAL A 230 16.32 -19.67 13.63
N ASP A 231 16.58 -19.94 12.35
CA ASP A 231 17.85 -20.44 11.80
C ASP A 231 18.72 -19.37 11.08
N GLY A 232 18.33 -18.09 11.11
CA GLY A 232 19.10 -16.98 10.51
C GLY A 232 19.14 -16.98 8.97
N SER A 233 18.24 -17.69 8.30
CA SER A 233 18.15 -17.71 6.84
C SER A 233 17.19 -16.63 6.31
N PHE A 234 17.70 -15.80 5.39
CA PHE A 234 16.93 -14.82 4.63
C PHE A 234 16.50 -15.42 3.29
N THR A 235 15.18 -15.53 3.07
CA THR A 235 14.65 -16.20 1.88
C THR A 235 14.26 -15.21 0.77
N THR A 236 14.02 -15.74 -0.43
CA THR A 236 13.46 -14.96 -1.55
C THR A 236 12.05 -14.46 -1.26
N ALA A 237 11.27 -15.16 -0.43
CA ALA A 237 9.95 -14.74 0.00
C ALA A 237 10.05 -13.53 0.95
N ASP A 238 10.98 -13.57 1.91
CA ASP A 238 11.22 -12.45 2.83
C ASP A 238 11.65 -11.19 2.07
N ALA A 239 12.54 -11.35 1.08
CA ALA A 239 12.97 -10.26 0.21
C ALA A 239 11.79 -9.65 -0.57
N GLN A 240 10.85 -10.49 -1.01
CA GLN A 240 9.65 -10.05 -1.72
C GLN A 240 8.70 -9.29 -0.79
N THR A 241 8.46 -9.82 0.41
CA THR A 241 7.61 -9.18 1.43
C THR A 241 8.17 -7.81 1.83
N LEU A 242 9.47 -7.74 2.14
CA LEU A 242 10.12 -6.47 2.47
C LEU A 242 10.07 -5.48 1.31
N ALA A 243 10.23 -5.94 0.07
CA ALA A 243 10.15 -5.07 -1.09
C ALA A 243 8.75 -4.45 -1.28
N VAL A 244 7.68 -5.22 -1.03
CA VAL A 244 6.31 -4.71 -1.06
C VAL A 244 6.11 -3.66 0.05
N LEU A 245 6.53 -3.97 1.28
CA LEU A 245 6.40 -3.04 2.42
C LEU A 245 7.18 -1.73 2.20
N VAL A 246 8.39 -1.81 1.66
CA VAL A 246 9.21 -0.63 1.34
C VAL A 246 8.55 0.18 0.24
N LEU A 247 8.06 -0.45 -0.84
CA LEU A 247 7.41 0.27 -1.93
C LEU A 247 6.12 0.95 -1.48
N ASP A 248 5.31 0.27 -0.66
CA ASP A 248 4.10 0.84 -0.07
C ASP A 248 4.43 2.04 0.82
N ALA A 249 5.50 1.96 1.60
CA ALA A 249 5.93 3.06 2.44
C ALA A 249 6.45 4.25 1.65
N ILE A 250 7.24 4.01 0.59
CA ILE A 250 7.69 5.04 -0.35
C ILE A 250 6.47 5.76 -0.91
N CYS A 251 5.55 4.99 -1.49
CA CYS A 251 4.38 5.57 -2.11
C CYS A 251 3.58 6.35 -1.05
N GLY A 252 3.32 5.77 0.13
CA GLY A 252 2.55 6.41 1.20
C GLY A 252 3.17 7.72 1.70
N ALA A 253 4.50 7.81 1.73
CA ALA A 253 5.22 9.03 2.08
C ALA A 253 5.00 10.14 1.04
N PHE A 254 5.16 9.82 -0.25
CA PHE A 254 5.06 10.80 -1.35
C PHE A 254 3.61 11.18 -1.73
N ALA A 255 2.64 10.28 -1.58
CA ALA A 255 1.23 10.53 -1.87
C ALA A 255 0.55 11.60 -1.00
N SER A 256 1.26 12.09 0.01
CA SER A 256 0.83 13.12 0.97
C SER A 256 1.67 14.40 0.86
N LEU A 257 2.70 14.40 0.01
CA LEU A 257 3.51 15.56 -0.36
C LEU A 257 2.97 16.24 -1.64
N SER A 258 2.15 15.54 -2.42
CA SER A 258 1.49 16.00 -3.66
C SER A 258 0.16 16.71 -3.43
#